data_AF-A0A1L9VE70-F1
#
_entry.id   AF-A0A1L9VE70-F1
#
_cell.length_a   1.000
_cell.length_b   1.000
_cell.length_c   1.000
_cell.angle_alpha   90.00
_cell.angle_beta   90.00
_cell.angle_gamma   90.00
#
_symmetry.space_group_name_H-M   'P 1'
#
loop_
_entity.id
_entity.type
_entity.pdbx_description
1 polymer ?
#
loop_
_entity_poly.entity_id
_entity_poly.type
_entity_poly.pdbx_seq_one_letter_code
_entity_poly.pdbx_strand_id
1 'polypeptide(L)' 'EESRNMWYDPNTKPWPEGSLTAKIERMRPECDLVERQHVLSILTRGFNYCPEELPTATQLLQDASFRVIMDKYGC' A
#
# COMPACT_ATOMS: atom_id res chain seq x y z
N GLU A 1 -16.13 -13.75 31.03
CA GLU A 1 -17.10 -13.13 30.12
C GLU A 1 -16.63 -11.79 29.53
N GLU A 2 -15.57 -11.17 30.06
CA GLU A 2 -15.08 -9.84 29.63
C GLU A 2 -14.13 -9.82 28.41
N SER A 3 -13.67 -10.98 27.95
CA SER A 3 -12.64 -11.05 26.87
C SER A 3 -13.14 -10.69 25.46
N ARG A 4 -14.45 -10.50 25.26
CA ARG A 4 -15.05 -10.41 23.90
C ARG A 4 -15.10 -9.01 23.28
N ASN A 5 -14.82 -7.96 24.05
CA ASN A 5 -14.94 -6.56 23.57
C ASN A 5 -13.60 -5.82 23.38
N MET A 6 -12.45 -6.48 23.52
CA MET A 6 -11.13 -5.83 23.36
C MET A 6 -10.59 -5.82 21.91
N TRP A 7 -11.37 -6.26 20.92
CA TRP A 7 -10.90 -6.28 19.51
C TRP A 7 -10.91 -4.89 18.86
N TYR A 8 -11.78 -3.99 19.32
CA TYR A 8 -11.93 -2.67 18.74
C TYR A 8 -12.24 -1.64 19.82
N ASP A 9 -11.29 -0.74 20.08
CA ASP A 9 -11.53 0.46 20.88
C ASP A 9 -11.83 1.63 19.93
N PRO A 10 -13.08 2.18 19.92
CA PRO A 10 -13.44 3.32 19.09
C PRO A 10 -12.67 4.60 19.43
N ASN A 11 -11.98 4.64 20.58
CA ASN A 11 -11.11 5.75 20.98
C ASN A 11 -9.64 5.55 20.55
N THR A 12 -9.33 4.44 19.86
CA THR A 12 -7.99 4.19 19.32
C THR A 12 -7.63 5.31 18.37
N LYS A 13 -6.62 6.10 18.73
CA LYS A 13 -6.08 7.11 17.82
C LYS A 13 -5.45 6.42 16.61
N PRO A 14 -5.60 6.99 15.40
CA PRO A 14 -4.89 6.47 14.24
C PRO A 14 -3.39 6.37 14.56
N TRP A 15 -2.81 5.18 14.35
CA TRP A 15 -1.38 5.00 14.52
C TRP A 15 -0.65 5.96 13.57
N PRO A 16 0.26 6.83 14.04
CA PRO A 16 0.92 7.81 13.19
C PRO A 16 1.71 7.17 12.04
N GLU A 17 2.32 6.01 12.28
CA GLU A 17 3.00 5.21 11.24
C GLU A 17 2.04 4.27 10.50
N GLY A 18 0.74 4.45 10.68
CA GLY A 18 -0.30 3.65 10.05
C GLY A 18 -0.50 4.00 8.58
N SER A 19 -0.02 5.17 8.16
CA SER A 19 -0.08 5.60 6.76
C SER A 19 0.71 4.65 5.86
N LEU A 20 0.21 4.46 4.65
CA LEU A 20 0.86 3.61 3.66
C LEU A 20 2.28 4.12 3.32
N THR A 21 2.46 5.44 3.25
CA THR A 21 3.77 6.08 3.07
C THR A 21 4.74 5.72 4.19
N ALA A 22 4.36 5.92 5.46
CA ALA A 22 5.22 5.59 6.60
C ALA A 22 5.56 4.10 6.66
N LYS A 23 4.60 3.23 6.28
CA LYS A 23 4.85 1.80 6.15
C LYS A 23 5.88 1.49 5.06
N ILE A 24 5.77 2.08 3.88
CA ILE A 24 6.72 1.86 2.78
C ILE A 24 8.14 2.29 3.21
N GLU A 25 8.27 3.48 3.79
CA GLU A 25 9.56 4.01 4.26
C GLU A 25 10.21 3.13 5.33
N ARG A 26 9.41 2.64 6.29
CA ARG A 26 9.89 1.78 7.38
C ARG A 26 10.25 0.36 6.91
N MET A 27 9.46 -0.21 6.01
CA MET A 27 9.60 -1.61 5.58
C MET A 27 10.66 -1.80 4.49
N ARG A 28 10.94 -0.75 3.70
CA ARG A 28 11.92 -0.78 2.61
C ARG A 28 12.82 0.46 2.66
N PRO A 29 13.66 0.59 3.70
CA PRO A 29 14.53 1.76 3.90
C PRO A 29 15.56 1.94 2.76
N GLU A 30 15.89 0.88 2.04
CA GLU A 30 16.80 0.88 0.90
C GLU A 30 16.22 1.49 -0.39
N CYS A 31 14.89 1.57 -0.51
CA CYS A 31 14.25 2.15 -1.68
C CYS A 31 14.48 3.66 -1.72
N ASP A 32 14.80 4.18 -2.90
CA ASP A 32 14.92 5.63 -3.13
C ASP A 32 13.53 6.31 -3.14
N LEU A 33 13.51 7.65 -3.09
CA LEU A 33 12.26 8.41 -3.02
C LEU A 33 11.35 8.16 -4.23
N VAL A 34 11.91 8.00 -5.42
CA VAL A 34 11.15 7.82 -6.67
C VAL A 34 10.49 6.44 -6.68
N GLU A 35 11.24 5.42 -6.29
CA GLU A 35 10.72 4.07 -6.13
C GLU A 35 9.57 4.03 -5.12
N ARG A 36 9.73 4.67 -3.96
CA ARG A 36 8.67 4.74 -2.93
C ARG A 36 7.41 5.42 -3.46
N GLN A 37 7.54 6.44 -4.31
CA GLN A 37 6.40 7.10 -4.96
C GLN A 37 5.66 6.16 -5.92
N HIS A 38 6.39 5.39 -6.73
CA HIS A 38 5.78 4.40 -7.62
C HIS A 38 5.06 3.30 -6.83
N VAL A 39 5.71 2.74 -5.79
CA VAL A 39 5.10 1.74 -4.91
C VAL A 39 3.84 2.29 -4.23
N LEU A 40 3.90 3.52 -3.71
CA LEU A 40 2.75 4.17 -3.08
C LEU A 40 1.59 4.31 -4.07
N SER A 41 1.86 4.77 -5.30
CA SER A 41 0.86 4.91 -6.36
C SER A 41 0.16 3.58 -6.69
N ILE A 42 0.94 2.50 -6.83
CA ILE A 42 0.43 1.15 -7.11
C ILE A 42 -0.46 0.67 -5.95
N LEU A 43 0.05 0.74 -4.71
CA LEU A 43 -0.64 0.19 -3.54
C LEU A 43 -1.89 1.01 -3.16
N THR A 44 -1.90 2.33 -3.35
CA THR A 44 -3.11 3.14 -3.14
C THR A 44 -4.26 2.70 -4.04
N ARG A 45 -3.97 2.27 -5.27
CA ARG A 45 -4.99 1.74 -6.19
C ARG A 45 -5.32 0.27 -5.92
N GLY A 46 -4.31 -0.53 -5.58
CA GLY A 46 -4.47 -1.96 -5.30
C GLY A 46 -5.17 -2.28 -3.97
N PHE A 47 -5.10 -1.38 -2.99
CA PHE A 47 -5.83 -1.50 -1.72
C PHE A 47 -7.16 -0.75 -1.70
N ASN A 48 -7.72 -0.46 -2.88
CA ASN A 48 -9.07 0.09 -2.95
C ASN A 48 -10.08 -0.97 -2.48
N TYR A 49 -11.01 -0.58 -1.61
CA TYR A 49 -12.05 -1.49 -1.12
C TYR A 49 -13.16 -1.71 -2.17
N CYS A 50 -13.36 -0.75 -3.09
CA CYS A 50 -14.33 -0.82 -4.17
C CYS A 50 -13.79 -1.73 -5.28
N PRO A 51 -14.42 -2.89 -5.54
CA PRO A 51 -13.96 -3.81 -6.59
C PRO A 51 -14.03 -3.20 -8.00
N GLU A 52 -14.93 -2.25 -8.23
CA GLU A 52 -15.09 -1.57 -9.52
C GLU A 52 -13.95 -0.58 -9.81
N GLU A 53 -13.28 -0.09 -8.78
CA GLU A 53 -12.17 0.86 -8.89
C GLU A 53 -10.80 0.17 -8.88
N LEU A 54 -10.76 -1.13 -8.57
CA LEU A 54 -9.56 -1.94 -8.57
C LEU A 54 -9.03 -2.13 -10.00
N PRO A 55 -7.74 -1.86 -10.25
CA PRO A 55 -7.16 -2.16 -11.55
C PRO A 55 -7.19 -3.66 -11.82
N THR A 56 -7.65 -4.03 -13.01
CA THR A 56 -7.50 -5.40 -13.50
C THR A 56 -6.01 -5.74 -13.68
N ALA A 57 -5.67 -7.04 -13.71
CA ALA A 57 -4.29 -7.47 -13.97
C ALA A 57 -3.74 -6.87 -15.28
N THR A 58 -4.54 -6.82 -16.34
CA THR A 58 -4.15 -6.21 -17.62
C THR A 58 -3.86 -4.72 -17.49
N GLN A 59 -4.69 -3.98 -16.75
CA GLN A 59 -4.47 -2.55 -16.51
C GLN A 59 -3.24 -2.30 -15.63
N LEU A 60 -2.99 -3.16 -14.64
CA LEU A 60 -1.81 -3.07 -13.79
C LEU A 60 -0.53 -3.32 -14.59
N LEU A 61 -0.52 -4.31 -15.49
CA LEU A 61 0.62 -4.59 -16.38
C LEU A 61 0.95 -3.42 -17.32
N GLN A 62 -0.05 -2.59 -17.65
CA GLN A 62 0.11 -1.40 -18.50
C GLN A 62 0.47 -0.15 -17.70
N ASP A 63 0.36 -0.19 -16.36
CA ASP A 63 0.61 0.96 -15.50
C ASP A 63 2.08 1.37 -15.52
N ALA A 64 2.34 2.67 -15.69
CA ALA A 64 3.70 3.18 -15.80
C ALA A 64 4.51 2.99 -14.51
N SER A 65 3.91 3.23 -13.35
CA SER A 65 4.58 3.02 -12.06
C SER A 65 4.87 1.54 -11.84
N PHE A 66 3.91 0.68 -12.15
CA PHE A 66 4.10 -0.76 -12.05
C PHE A 66 5.25 -1.24 -12.93
N ARG A 67 5.29 -0.81 -14.20
CA ARG A 67 6.37 -1.17 -15.14
C ARG A 67 7.74 -0.70 -14.66
N VAL A 68 7.86 0.52 -14.12
CA VAL A 68 9.13 1.01 -13.55
C VAL A 68 9.63 0.10 -12.42
N ILE A 69 8.74 -0.34 -11.54
CA ILE A 69 9.10 -1.26 -10.45
C ILE A 69 9.47 -2.65 -11.00
N MET A 70 8.71 -3.17 -11.96
CA MET A 70 9.00 -4.47 -12.58
C MET A 70 10.32 -4.46 -13.36
N ASP A 71 10.63 -3.39 -14.08
CA ASP A 71 11.91 -3.22 -14.77
C ASP A 71 13.09 -3.18 -13.78
N LYS A 72 12.89 -2.62 -12.57
CA LYS A 72 13.91 -2.55 -11.52
C LYS A 72 14.17 -3.90 -10.85
N TYR A 73 13.13 -4.70 -10.61
CA TYR A 73 13.24 -5.93 -9.83
C TYR A 73 13.21 -7.23 -10.64
N GLY A 74 12.82 -7.18 -11.92
CA GLY A 74 12.88 -8.29 -12.86
C GLY A 74 11.93 -9.44 -12.51
N CYS A 75 10.73 -9.42 -13.10
CA CYS A 75 10.03 -10.66 -13.47
C CYS A 75 9.76 -10.65 -14.97
#